data_AF-A0A7Y4ZSZ9-F1
#
_entry.id   AF-A0A7Y4ZSZ9-F1
#
_cell.length_a   1.000
_cell.length_b   1.000
_cell.length_c   1.000
_cell.angle_alpha   90.00
_cell.angle_beta   90.00
_cell.angle_gamma   90.00
#
_symmetry.space_group_name_H-M   'P 1'
#
loop_
_entity.id
_entity.type
_entity.pdbx_description
1 polymer ?
#
loop_
_entity_poly.entity_id
_entity_poly.type
_entity_poly.pdbx_seq_one_letter_code
_entity_poly.pdbx_strand_id
1 'polypeptide(L)'
;MAAAWCVTACVHASALLRPAADDASPPWRHGLFLGINLLFAGLYTWRPWWLPYAFALLAAQQIWSHGHDLAAAHAAGIWDVSSLVVLLSIPLFAWVAWVARRPRR
;
A
#
# COMPACT_ATOMS: atom_id res chain seq x y z
N MET A 1 8.99 9.66 2.66
CA MET A 1 7.64 9.07 2.70
C MET A 1 6.83 9.45 1.48
N ALA A 2 6.64 10.73 1.14
CA ALA A 2 5.93 11.13 -0.09
C ALA A 2 6.43 10.40 -1.36
N ALA A 3 7.75 10.32 -1.57
CA ALA A 3 8.33 9.59 -2.71
C ALA A 3 7.93 8.11 -2.78
N ALA A 4 7.83 7.43 -1.63
CA ALA A 4 7.41 6.03 -1.58
C ALA A 4 5.94 5.88 -2.01
N TRP A 5 5.06 6.77 -1.55
CA TRP A 5 3.67 6.82 -1.99
C TRP A 5 3.55 7.14 -3.49
N CYS A 6 4.41 7.99 -4.04
CA CYS A 6 4.46 8.24 -5.48
C CYS A 6 4.88 6.99 -6.27
N VAL A 7 5.85 6.21 -5.77
CA VAL A 7 6.25 4.95 -6.40
C VAL A 7 5.07 3.97 -6.41
N THR A 8 4.38 3.79 -5.29
CA THR A 8 3.19 2.93 -5.21
C THR A 8 2.04 3.44 -6.08
N ALA A 9 1.86 4.77 -6.20
CA ALA A 9 0.92 5.37 -7.15
C ALA A 9 1.25 4.96 -8.59
N CYS A 10 2.54 4.97 -8.97
CA CYS A 10 2.96 4.55 -10.31
C CYS A 10 2.66 3.07 -10.57
N VAL A 11 2.79 2.20 -9.55
CA VAL A 11 2.42 0.78 -9.65
C VAL A 11 0.92 0.60 -9.89
N HIS A 12 0.06 1.32 -9.18
CA HIS A 12 -1.38 1.26 -9.44
C HIS A 12 -1.78 1.90 -10.77
N ALA A 13 -1.10 2.96 -11.19
CA ALA A 13 -1.30 3.56 -12.51
C ALA A 13 -0.93 2.57 -13.62
N SER A 14 0.20 1.86 -13.50
CA SER A 14 0.59 0.85 -14.49
C SER A 14 -0.38 -0.33 -14.52
N ALA A 15 -0.84 -0.81 -13.37
CA ALA A 15 -1.85 -1.87 -13.29
C ALA A 15 -3.22 -1.44 -13.87
N LEU A 16 -3.59 -0.16 -13.74
CA LEU A 16 -4.80 0.38 -14.35
C LEU A 16 -4.70 0.45 -15.88
N LEU A 17 -3.55 0.86 -16.41
CA LEU A 17 -3.33 1.01 -17.86
C LEU A 17 -3.03 -0.31 -18.56
N ARG A 18 -2.42 -1.26 -17.84
CA ARG A 18 -2.04 -2.57 -18.34
C ARG A 18 -2.27 -3.62 -17.25
N PRO A 19 -3.52 -4.07 -17.06
CA PRO A 19 -3.85 -5.12 -16.09
C PRO A 19 -3.05 -6.39 -16.38
N ALA A 20 -2.53 -7.01 -15.34
CA ALA A 20 -1.86 -8.31 -15.48
C ALA A 20 -2.91 -9.39 -15.79
N ALA A 21 -2.52 -10.43 -16.53
CA ALA A 21 -3.45 -11.49 -16.95
C ALA A 21 -3.99 -12.32 -15.77
N ASP A 22 -3.25 -12.35 -14.67
CA ASP A 22 -3.54 -13.02 -13.40
C ASP A 22 -4.21 -12.10 -12.36
N ASP A 23 -4.44 -10.83 -12.69
CA ASP A 23 -5.08 -9.88 -11.79
C ASP A 23 -6.61 -9.98 -11.85
N ALA A 24 -7.18 -10.66 -10.86
CA ALA A 24 -8.64 -10.80 -10.70
C ALA A 24 -9.33 -9.50 -10.20
N SER A 25 -8.57 -8.44 -9.91
CA SER A 25 -9.11 -7.20 -9.34
C SER A 25 -9.86 -6.38 -10.38
N PRO A 26 -11.02 -5.80 -10.04
CA PRO A 26 -11.69 -4.90 -10.96
C PRO A 26 -10.88 -3.59 -11.15
N PRO A 27 -10.85 -3.00 -12.35
CA PRO A 27 -10.00 -1.83 -12.67
C PRO A 27 -10.22 -0.61 -11.76
N TRP A 28 -11.46 -0.41 -11.29
CA TRP A 28 -11.77 0.69 -10.37
C TRP A 28 -10.97 0.60 -9.06
N ARG A 29 -10.57 -0.60 -8.63
CA ARG A 29 -9.77 -0.81 -7.42
C ARG A 29 -8.39 -0.19 -7.59
N HIS A 30 -7.75 -0.37 -8.75
CA HIS A 30 -6.48 0.28 -9.08
C HIS A 30 -6.61 1.79 -9.16
N GLY A 31 -7.69 2.30 -9.76
CA GLY A 31 -7.99 3.74 -9.77
C GLY A 31 -8.16 4.32 -8.37
N LEU A 32 -8.85 3.60 -7.48
CA LEU A 32 -9.02 3.98 -6.08
C LEU A 32 -7.66 4.03 -5.36
N PHE A 33 -6.85 2.98 -5.46
CA PHE A 33 -5.55 2.95 -4.79
C PHE A 33 -4.57 3.96 -5.39
N LEU A 34 -4.60 4.24 -6.69
CA LEU A 34 -3.87 5.35 -7.28
C LEU A 34 -4.23 6.68 -6.58
N GLY A 35 -5.53 6.96 -6.43
CA GLY A 35 -6.01 8.16 -5.73
C GLY A 35 -5.57 8.21 -4.25
N ILE A 36 -5.68 7.09 -3.53
CA ILE A 36 -5.23 6.98 -2.13
C ILE A 36 -3.73 7.26 -2.03
N ASN A 37 -2.91 6.66 -2.91
CA ASN A 37 -1.46 6.85 -2.87
C ASN A 37 -1.07 8.31 -3.14
N LEU A 38 -1.68 8.97 -4.13
CA LEU A 38 -1.45 10.40 -4.39
C LEU A 38 -1.90 11.28 -3.21
N LEU A 39 -3.05 10.95 -2.61
CA LEU A 39 -3.53 11.63 -1.41
C LEU A 39 -2.53 11.49 -0.26
N PHE A 40 -2.06 10.28 0.04
CA PHE A 40 -1.05 10.06 1.08
C PHE A 40 0.27 10.75 0.76
N ALA A 41 0.70 10.79 -0.51
CA ALA A 41 1.88 11.54 -0.92
C ALA A 41 1.75 13.03 -0.57
N GLY A 42 0.59 13.65 -0.84
CA GLY A 42 0.29 15.03 -0.47
C GLY A 42 0.19 15.24 1.05
N LEU A 43 -0.55 14.38 1.75
CA LEU A 43 -0.73 14.47 3.20
C LEU A 43 0.58 14.30 3.97
N TYR A 44 1.51 13.49 3.50
CA TYR A 44 2.84 13.37 4.12
C TYR A 44 3.69 14.64 3.98
N THR A 45 3.37 15.53 3.04
CA THR A 45 3.98 16.87 2.92
C THR A 45 3.37 17.83 3.94
N TRP A 46 2.05 17.79 4.14
CA TRP A 46 1.35 18.65 5.11
C TRP A 46 1.42 18.15 6.55
N ARG A 47 1.74 16.87 6.75
CA ARG A 47 1.92 16.21 8.05
C ARG A 47 0.74 16.43 9.03
N PRO A 48 -0.53 16.24 8.63
CA PRO A 48 -1.64 16.42 9.56
C PRO A 48 -1.57 15.41 10.71
N TRP A 49 -2.02 15.83 11.90
CA TRP A 49 -1.93 15.02 13.11
C TRP A 49 -2.69 13.70 13.02
N TRP A 50 -3.75 13.64 12.20
CA TRP A 50 -4.59 12.46 12.02
C TRP A 50 -4.05 11.45 10.99
N LEU A 51 -3.00 11.79 10.24
CA LEU A 51 -2.41 10.94 9.19
C LEU A 51 -2.05 9.51 9.68
N PRO A 52 -1.52 9.31 10.90
CA PRO A 52 -1.24 7.96 11.40
C PRO A 52 -2.49 7.09 11.54
N TYR A 53 -3.64 7.68 11.91
CA TYR A 53 -4.89 6.94 12.04
C TYR A 53 -5.43 6.54 10.67
N ALA A 54 -5.35 7.43 9.67
CA ALA A 54 -5.70 7.10 8.29
C ALA A 54 -4.77 5.99 7.73
N PHE A 55 -3.47 6.07 8.01
CA PHE A 55 -2.52 5.02 7.64
C PHE A 55 -2.86 3.69 8.33
N ALA A 56 -3.17 3.71 9.63
CA ALA A 56 -3.52 2.50 10.37
C ALA A 56 -4.79 1.82 9.83
N LEU A 57 -5.80 2.61 9.45
CA LEU A 57 -7.01 2.09 8.80
C LEU A 57 -6.70 1.43 7.45
N LEU A 58 -5.90 2.10 6.62
CA LEU A 58 -5.45 1.54 5.34
C LEU A 58 -4.63 0.26 5.55
N ALA A 59 -3.71 0.25 6.51
CA ALA A 59 -2.91 -0.90 6.87
C ALA A 59 -3.77 -2.09 7.31
N ALA A 60 -4.78 -1.86 8.14
CA ALA A 60 -5.71 -2.91 8.57
C ALA A 60 -6.46 -3.51 7.37
N GLN A 61 -6.94 -2.67 6.44
CA GLN A 61 -7.61 -3.13 5.22
C GLN A 61 -6.66 -3.94 4.31
N GLN A 62 -5.41 -3.50 4.16
CA GLN A 62 -4.40 -4.20 3.35
C GLN A 62 -3.98 -5.53 3.98
N ILE A 63 -3.83 -5.58 5.31
CA ILE A 63 -3.55 -6.84 6.04
C ILE A 63 -4.69 -7.83 5.86
N TRP A 64 -5.94 -7.38 5.98
CA TRP A 64 -7.10 -8.26 5.82
C TRP A 64 -7.18 -8.83 4.39
N SER A 65 -7.10 -7.98 3.37
CA SER A 65 -7.21 -8.39 1.97
C SER A 65 -6.03 -9.26 1.53
N HIS A 66 -4.81 -8.74 1.60
CA HIS A 66 -3.63 -9.48 1.15
C HIS A 66 -3.26 -10.65 2.06
N GLY A 67 -3.62 -10.60 3.34
CA GLY A 67 -3.48 -11.75 4.24
C GLY A 67 -4.40 -12.91 3.84
N HIS A 68 -5.65 -12.60 3.49
CA HIS A 68 -6.58 -13.60 2.95
C HIS A 68 -6.09 -14.16 1.61
N ASP A 69 -5.69 -13.30 0.68
CA ASP A 69 -5.22 -13.72 -0.65
C ASP A 69 -3.94 -14.57 -0.56
N LEU A 70 -2.97 -14.16 0.27
CA LEU A 70 -1.75 -14.94 0.51
C LEU A 70 -2.06 -16.30 1.16
N ALA A 71 -2.99 -16.36 2.12
CA ALA A 71 -3.39 -17.62 2.75
C ALA A 71 -4.09 -18.55 1.76
N ALA A 72 -4.97 -18.00 0.91
CA ALA A 72 -5.64 -18.76 -0.15
C ALA A 72 -4.66 -19.29 -1.20
N ALA A 73 -3.70 -18.47 -1.64
CA ALA A 73 -2.65 -18.87 -2.56
C ALA A 73 -1.78 -20.00 -1.95
N HIS A 74 -1.37 -19.84 -0.69
CA HIS A 74 -0.59 -20.85 0.01
C HIS A 74 -1.33 -22.19 0.12
N ALA A 75 -2.63 -22.18 0.44
CA ALA A 75 -3.46 -23.37 0.47
C ALA A 75 -3.60 -24.05 -0.90
N ALA A 76 -3.52 -23.29 -1.99
CA ALA A 76 -3.50 -23.78 -3.37
C ALA A 76 -2.10 -24.23 -3.85
N GLY A 77 -1.06 -24.14 -3.01
CA GLY A 77 0.32 -24.46 -3.38
C GLY A 77 0.99 -23.41 -4.27
N ILE A 78 0.42 -22.20 -4.34
CA ILE A 78 0.90 -21.08 -5.15
C ILE A 78 1.50 -20.01 -4.22
N TRP A 79 2.51 -19.29 -4.72
CA TRP A 79 3.07 -18.13 -4.02
C TRP A 79 2.51 -16.84 -4.60
N ASP A 80 1.74 -16.10 -3.79
CA ASP A 80 1.33 -14.74 -4.11
C ASP A 80 2.38 -13.73 -3.63
N VAL A 81 3.37 -13.49 -4.50
CA VAL A 81 4.46 -12.54 -4.25
C VAL A 81 3.93 -11.10 -4.08
N SER A 82 2.85 -10.74 -4.79
CA SER A 82 2.25 -9.42 -4.72
C SER A 82 1.70 -9.14 -3.32
N SER A 83 0.92 -10.06 -2.77
CA SER A 83 0.39 -9.96 -1.41
C SER A 83 1.50 -9.95 -0.37
N LEU A 84 2.55 -10.76 -0.55
CA LEU A 84 3.71 -10.74 0.34
C LEU A 84 4.41 -9.37 0.34
N VAL A 85 4.65 -8.78 -0.83
CA VAL A 85 5.28 -7.46 -0.96
C VAL A 85 4.45 -6.38 -0.27
N VAL A 86 3.13 -6.40 -0.44
CA VAL A 86 2.24 -5.44 0.25
C VAL A 86 2.31 -5.61 1.77
N LEU A 87 2.19 -6.84 2.27
CA LEU A 87 2.24 -7.12 3.71
C LEU A 87 3.57 -6.71 4.35
N LEU A 88 4.69 -6.87 3.64
CA LEU A 88 6.01 -6.42 4.10
C LEU A 88 6.19 -4.90 4.01
N SER A 89 5.53 -4.24 3.07
CA SER A 89 5.61 -2.79 2.88
C SER A 89 4.94 -2.01 4.03
N ILE A 90 3.89 -2.55 4.64
CA ILE A 90 3.16 -1.93 5.76
C ILE A 90 4.06 -1.66 6.98
N PRO A 91 4.73 -2.68 7.58
CA PRO A 91 5.62 -2.44 8.72
C PRO A 91 6.83 -1.60 8.33
N LEU A 92 7.30 -1.69 7.08
CA LEU A 92 8.37 -0.85 6.57
C LEU A 92 7.95 0.64 6.56
N PHE A 93 6.77 0.98 6.04
CA PHE A 93 6.28 2.35 6.06
C PHE A 93 6.05 2.88 7.47
N ALA A 94 5.49 2.05 8.36
CA ALA A 94 5.33 2.40 9.77
C ALA A 94 6.69 2.70 10.43
N TRP A 95 7.69 1.84 10.19
CA TRP A 95 9.05 2.00 10.70
C TRP A 95 9.72 3.28 10.18
N VAL A 96 9.69 3.53 8.87
CA VAL A 96 10.32 4.73 8.30
C VAL A 96 9.61 6.00 8.79
N ALA A 97 8.28 5.99 8.93
CA ALA A 97 7.54 7.09 9.51
C ALA A 97 7.93 7.34 10.98
N TRP A 98 8.14 6.28 11.76
CA TRP A 98 8.60 6.37 13.14
C TRP A 98 10.01 6.96 13.26
N VAL A 99 10.97 6.46 12.46
CA VAL A 99 12.35 6.97 12.45
C VAL A 99 12.40 8.44 12.00
N ALA A 100 11.61 8.81 11.00
CA ALA A 100 11.54 10.18 10.48
C ALA A 100 10.87 11.19 11.43
N ARG A 101 10.24 10.72 12.52
CA ARG A 101 9.69 11.57 13.60
C ARG A 101 10.70 11.89 14.69
N ARG A 102 11.86 11.22 14.73
CA ARG A 102 12.89 11.52 15.73
C ARG A 102 13.42 12.94 15.50
N PRO A 103 13.43 13.82 16.51
CA PRO A 103 13.99 15.15 16.37
C PRO A 103 15.44 15.04 15.93
N ARG A 104 15.83 15.81 14.91
CA ARG A 104 17.25 16.07 14.61
C ARG A 104 17.80 16.76 15.86
N ARG A 105 18.56 16.01 16.66
CA ARG A 105 19.35 16.58 17.75
C ARG A 105 20.44 17.47 17.19
#